data_AF-A0A520UUG1-F1
#
_entry.id   AF-A0A520UUG1-F1
#
_cell.length_a   1.000
_cell.length_b   1.000
_cell.length_c   1.000
_cell.angle_alpha   90.00
_cell.angle_beta   90.00
_cell.angle_gamma   90.00
#
_symmetry.space_group_name_H-M   'P 1'
#
loop_
_entity.id
_entity.type
_entity.pdbx_description
1 polymer ?
#
loop_
_entity_poly.entity_id
_entity_poly.type
_entity_poly.pdbx_seq_one_letter_code
_entity_poly.pdbx_strand_id
1 'polypeptide(L)'
;MKKVLFTLITLISLNVNSQSIDYELYTLDNGLDVILHQENSSPVVTVSVMYHVGAKDEIEGRTGFAHFFEHLLFEGTKNIERGKWFDIVSSNGGSNNANTSHDRTYYYETFPSNSLELGLWMESERMLHPIINQIGVDTQNEVVKEEKRQRIDNAPYGALIYGTAVDPYLYPKHPYGRSVIGSMEDLDAATLQEFIDFNNKWNNPNNAVLVVAGDIEIEKTKNLIEAYFGDIPNNGEVPVRETVVEDPISETIKLTEYDSNIQIPAKAFLYRTPGMTDRDSYVLQYISAVLSGGKSSRMVKRMKDDEKIALEVIAFNQPQQDYGKYLMVALPVGETSLEKLSTTMDEEIEKIKSDLISERE
;
A
#
# COMPACT_ATOMS: atom_id res chain seq x y z
N MET A 1 -15.94 48.41 49.64
CA MET A 1 -16.79 47.29 49.15
C MET A 1 -16.29 46.89 47.77
N LYS A 2 -15.52 45.80 47.66
CA LYS A 2 -14.98 45.29 46.39
C LYS A 2 -16.06 44.44 45.71
N LYS A 3 -16.45 44.78 44.48
CA LYS A 3 -17.26 43.91 43.62
C LYS A 3 -16.32 42.95 42.89
N VAL A 4 -16.43 41.66 43.19
CA VAL A 4 -15.78 40.58 42.45
C VAL A 4 -16.71 40.21 41.30
N LEU A 5 -16.23 40.35 40.07
CA LEU A 5 -16.93 39.92 38.86
C LEU A 5 -16.51 38.47 38.60
N PHE A 6 -17.42 37.52 38.79
CA PHE A 6 -17.23 36.12 38.42
C PHE A 6 -17.48 35.99 36.91
N THR A 7 -16.44 35.73 36.13
CA THR A 7 -16.55 35.34 34.73
C THR A 7 -16.85 33.84 34.68
N LEU A 8 -18.06 33.49 34.26
CA LEU A 8 -18.48 32.11 34.03
C LEU A 8 -17.78 31.62 32.76
N ILE A 9 -16.81 30.71 32.90
CA ILE A 9 -16.21 29.99 31.76
C ILE A 9 -17.20 28.91 31.36
N THR A 10 -17.94 29.16 30.29
CA THR A 10 -18.75 28.13 29.62
C THR A 10 -17.77 27.16 28.95
N LEU A 11 -17.64 25.95 29.49
CA LEU A 11 -17.04 24.83 28.75
C LEU A 11 -17.93 24.57 27.54
N ILE A 12 -17.51 25.05 26.37
CA ILE A 12 -18.02 24.56 25.10
C ILE A 12 -17.37 23.19 24.92
N SER A 13 -18.11 22.14 25.22
CA SER A 13 -17.78 20.79 24.80
C SER A 13 -17.76 20.77 23.27
N LEU A 14 -16.56 20.88 22.69
CA LEU A 14 -16.31 20.58 21.29
C LEU A 14 -16.69 19.12 21.08
N ASN A 15 -17.82 18.89 20.41
CA ASN A 15 -18.11 17.57 19.87
C ASN A 15 -17.08 17.34 18.76
N VAL A 16 -16.03 16.60 19.08
CA VAL A 16 -15.12 16.03 18.09
C VAL A 16 -15.93 14.93 17.40
N ASN A 17 -16.67 15.30 16.35
CA ASN A 17 -17.23 14.32 15.44
C ASN A 17 -16.04 13.73 14.66
N SER A 18 -15.48 12.65 15.18
CA SER A 18 -14.73 11.72 14.34
C SER A 18 -15.71 11.19 13.29
N GLN A 19 -15.27 11.12 12.03
CA GLN A 19 -16.06 10.48 10.99
C GLN A 19 -16.14 8.99 11.34
N SER A 20 -17.27 8.56 11.90
CA SER A 20 -17.56 7.15 12.13
C SER A 20 -17.99 6.55 10.79
N ILE A 21 -17.29 5.51 10.36
CA ILE A 21 -17.69 4.68 9.23
C ILE A 21 -18.44 3.49 9.82
N ASP A 22 -19.73 3.39 9.55
CA ASP A 22 -20.54 2.24 9.96
C ASP A 22 -20.28 1.07 9.00
N TYR A 23 -19.99 -0.11 9.54
CA TYR A 23 -19.76 -1.33 8.76
C TYR A 23 -20.28 -2.57 9.49
N GLU A 24 -20.64 -3.61 8.74
CA GLU A 24 -20.84 -4.95 9.27
C GLU A 24 -19.60 -5.81 9.01
N LEU A 25 -19.19 -6.58 10.01
CA LEU A 25 -18.13 -7.57 9.91
C LEU A 25 -18.69 -8.94 10.28
N TYR A 26 -18.50 -9.93 9.42
CA TYR A 26 -18.83 -11.33 9.71
C TYR A 26 -17.87 -12.26 8.96
N THR A 27 -17.84 -13.53 9.34
CA THR A 27 -16.99 -14.55 8.72
C THR A 27 -17.86 -15.65 8.14
N LEU A 28 -17.59 -16.08 6.91
CA LEU A 28 -18.23 -17.24 6.28
C LEU A 28 -17.74 -18.55 6.89
N ASP A 29 -18.48 -19.65 6.70
CA ASP A 29 -18.11 -20.97 7.22
C ASP A 29 -16.77 -21.50 6.68
N ASN A 30 -16.34 -21.04 5.50
CA ASN A 30 -15.03 -21.36 4.92
C ASN A 30 -13.88 -20.48 5.46
N GLY A 31 -14.17 -19.52 6.34
CA GLY A 31 -13.18 -18.65 6.97
C GLY A 31 -12.91 -17.33 6.26
N LEU A 32 -13.63 -17.00 5.18
CA LEU A 32 -13.54 -15.69 4.54
C LEU A 32 -14.15 -14.62 5.44
N ASP A 33 -13.35 -13.63 5.83
CA ASP A 33 -13.84 -12.44 6.50
C ASP A 33 -14.51 -11.50 5.49
N VAL A 34 -15.66 -10.94 5.87
CA VAL A 34 -16.48 -10.06 5.03
C VAL A 34 -16.76 -8.76 5.76
N ILE A 35 -16.45 -7.64 5.10
CA ILE A 35 -16.77 -6.29 5.55
C ILE A 35 -17.78 -5.67 4.58
N LEU A 36 -18.92 -5.24 5.10
CA LEU A 36 -19.94 -4.51 4.34
C LEU A 36 -20.03 -3.07 4.82
N HIS A 37 -19.96 -2.12 3.89
CA HIS A 37 -20.18 -0.71 4.16
C HIS A 37 -21.27 -0.18 3.23
N GLN A 38 -22.45 0.11 3.78
CA GLN A 38 -23.56 0.66 3.02
C GLN A 38 -23.48 2.18 2.97
N GLU A 39 -23.38 2.73 1.76
CA GLU A 39 -23.36 4.17 1.48
C GLU A 39 -24.14 4.46 0.19
N ASN A 40 -25.41 4.86 0.35
CA ASN A 40 -26.37 4.96 -0.75
C ASN A 40 -26.45 6.39 -1.36
N SER A 41 -25.51 7.27 -1.05
CA SER A 41 -25.47 8.62 -1.65
C SER A 41 -25.07 8.64 -3.12
N SER A 42 -24.42 7.58 -3.63
CA SER A 42 -23.99 7.47 -5.02
C SER A 42 -24.27 6.07 -5.57
N PRO A 43 -24.77 5.91 -6.81
CA PRO A 43 -25.13 4.62 -7.39
C PRO A 43 -23.89 3.86 -7.89
N VAL A 44 -22.93 3.63 -6.99
CA VAL A 44 -21.65 2.98 -7.24
C VAL A 44 -21.39 1.98 -6.11
N VAL A 45 -20.78 0.86 -6.47
CA VAL A 45 -20.34 -0.18 -5.55
C VAL A 45 -18.92 -0.60 -5.87
N THR A 46 -18.11 -0.83 -4.84
CA THR A 46 -16.80 -1.44 -4.94
C THR A 46 -16.85 -2.81 -4.28
N VAL A 47 -16.42 -3.83 -5.02
CA VAL A 47 -16.13 -5.18 -4.52
C VAL A 47 -14.62 -5.32 -4.53
N SER A 48 -14.04 -5.84 -3.46
CA SER A 48 -12.60 -6.03 -3.37
C SER A 48 -12.21 -7.22 -2.53
N VAL A 49 -11.12 -7.88 -2.89
CA VAL A 49 -10.52 -8.95 -2.11
C VAL A 49 -9.09 -8.58 -1.77
N MET A 50 -8.79 -8.58 -0.48
CA MET A 50 -7.44 -8.40 0.04
C MET A 50 -6.92 -9.75 0.55
N TYR A 51 -5.85 -10.24 -0.06
CA TYR A 51 -5.13 -11.41 0.44
C TYR A 51 -4.01 -10.95 1.36
N HIS A 52 -3.91 -11.57 2.54
CA HIS A 52 -2.82 -11.33 3.48
C HIS A 52 -1.56 -12.07 3.02
N VAL A 53 -1.04 -11.68 1.88
CA VAL A 53 0.22 -12.19 1.32
C VAL A 53 0.90 -11.06 0.58
N GLY A 54 2.18 -10.86 0.82
CA GLY A 54 3.00 -9.91 0.08
C GLY A 54 4.43 -10.41 -0.10
N ALA A 55 5.31 -9.52 -0.55
CA ALA A 55 6.71 -9.89 -0.81
C ALA A 55 7.45 -10.39 0.44
N LYS A 56 6.98 -10.09 1.66
CA LYS A 56 7.60 -10.59 2.89
C LYS A 56 7.37 -12.07 3.15
N ASP A 57 6.32 -12.63 2.56
CA ASP A 57 5.86 -14.01 2.75
C ASP A 57 6.56 -14.98 1.78
N GLU A 58 7.43 -14.46 0.92
CA GLU A 58 8.15 -15.20 -0.11
C GLU A 58 9.37 -15.94 0.42
N ILE A 59 9.76 -17.00 -0.29
CA ILE A 59 10.92 -17.82 0.05
C ILE A 59 12.17 -17.18 -0.57
N GLU A 60 13.27 -17.17 0.17
CA GLU A 60 14.56 -16.71 -0.36
C GLU A 60 14.99 -17.53 -1.59
N GLY A 61 15.37 -16.85 -2.67
CA GLY A 61 15.65 -17.46 -3.97
C GLY A 61 14.39 -17.80 -4.80
N ARG A 62 13.20 -17.43 -4.31
CA ARG A 62 11.90 -17.51 -5.00
C ARG A 62 11.08 -16.23 -4.72
N THR A 63 11.65 -15.09 -5.09
CA THR A 63 11.05 -13.77 -4.87
C THR A 63 10.21 -13.28 -6.07
N GLY A 64 9.31 -12.33 -5.81
CA GLY A 64 8.43 -11.69 -6.80
C GLY A 64 7.12 -12.42 -7.04
N PHE A 65 6.85 -13.52 -6.35
CA PHE A 65 5.65 -14.34 -6.52
C PHE A 65 4.37 -13.57 -6.17
N ALA A 66 4.33 -12.82 -5.07
CA ALA A 66 3.12 -12.09 -4.68
C ALA A 66 2.73 -11.05 -5.75
N HIS A 67 3.72 -10.30 -6.24
CA HIS A 67 3.54 -9.34 -7.33
C HIS A 67 3.21 -10.04 -8.65
N PHE A 68 3.83 -11.19 -8.93
CA PHE A 68 3.53 -11.97 -10.12
C PHE A 68 2.07 -12.47 -10.13
N PHE A 69 1.54 -12.88 -8.98
CA PHE A 69 0.14 -13.28 -8.83
C PHE A 69 -0.84 -12.13 -9.01
N GLU A 70 -0.44 -10.89 -8.67
CA GLU A 70 -1.21 -9.71 -9.02
C GLU A 70 -1.53 -9.67 -10.52
N HIS A 71 -0.53 -9.93 -11.36
CA HIS A 71 -0.67 -9.98 -12.81
C HIS A 71 -1.37 -11.24 -13.28
N LEU A 72 -0.92 -12.40 -12.81
CA LEU A 72 -1.36 -13.70 -13.28
C LEU A 72 -2.86 -13.92 -13.03
N LEU A 73 -3.39 -13.44 -11.90
CA LEU A 73 -4.80 -13.59 -11.57
C LEU A 73 -5.75 -12.72 -12.41
N PHE A 74 -5.22 -11.79 -13.22
CA PHE A 74 -6.02 -11.11 -14.25
C PHE A 74 -6.03 -11.82 -15.60
N GLU A 75 -5.16 -12.82 -15.80
CA GLU A 75 -5.07 -13.47 -17.10
C GLU A 75 -6.38 -14.14 -17.49
N GLY A 76 -7.01 -14.87 -16.56
CA GLY A 76 -8.29 -15.52 -16.78
C GLY A 76 -8.61 -16.56 -15.71
N THR A 77 -9.85 -17.04 -15.75
CA THR A 77 -10.37 -18.07 -14.85
C THR A 77 -11.04 -19.17 -15.66
N LYS A 78 -11.56 -20.21 -15.01
CA LYS A 78 -12.34 -21.25 -15.70
C LYS A 78 -13.50 -20.67 -16.53
N ASN A 79 -14.16 -19.62 -16.06
CA ASN A 79 -15.31 -19.01 -16.73
C ASN A 79 -15.04 -17.61 -17.33
N ILE A 80 -13.86 -17.03 -17.10
CA ILE A 80 -13.42 -15.78 -17.71
C ILE A 80 -12.25 -16.08 -18.66
N GLU A 81 -12.50 -15.97 -19.96
CA GLU A 81 -11.49 -16.23 -20.98
C GLU A 81 -10.25 -15.34 -20.85
N ARG A 82 -9.13 -15.82 -21.40
CA ARG A 82 -7.86 -15.12 -21.27
C ARG A 82 -7.92 -13.71 -21.87
N GLY A 83 -7.55 -12.71 -21.08
CA GLY A 83 -7.57 -11.30 -21.48
C GLY A 83 -8.96 -10.65 -21.51
N LYS A 84 -10.01 -11.35 -21.05
CA LYS A 84 -11.38 -10.81 -21.01
C LYS A 84 -11.76 -10.10 -19.73
N TRP A 85 -10.94 -10.18 -18.68
CA TRP A 85 -11.22 -9.51 -17.41
C TRP A 85 -11.54 -8.01 -17.60
N PHE A 86 -10.60 -7.27 -18.22
CA PHE A 86 -10.73 -5.83 -18.43
C PHE A 86 -11.84 -5.47 -19.45
N ASP A 87 -12.09 -6.32 -20.45
CA ASP A 87 -13.22 -6.16 -21.39
C ASP A 87 -14.56 -6.23 -20.65
N ILE A 88 -14.73 -7.20 -19.73
CA ILE A 88 -15.93 -7.34 -18.92
C ILE A 88 -16.11 -6.11 -18.02
N VAL A 89 -15.06 -5.67 -17.32
CA VAL A 89 -15.13 -4.51 -16.43
C VAL A 89 -15.55 -3.25 -17.21
N SER A 90 -14.83 -2.93 -18.28
CA SER A 90 -15.06 -1.70 -19.04
C SER A 90 -16.40 -1.70 -19.79
N SER A 91 -16.84 -2.84 -20.35
CA SER A 91 -18.13 -2.94 -21.03
C SER A 91 -19.34 -2.81 -20.09
N ASN A 92 -19.15 -3.03 -18.79
CA ASN A 92 -20.16 -2.85 -17.75
C ASN A 92 -20.02 -1.52 -17.00
N GLY A 93 -19.24 -0.57 -17.55
CA GLY A 93 -19.06 0.78 -16.98
C GLY A 93 -18.23 0.81 -15.70
N GLY A 94 -17.49 -0.25 -15.42
CA GLY A 94 -16.65 -0.35 -14.24
C GLY A 94 -15.22 0.13 -14.47
N SER A 95 -14.47 0.16 -13.37
CA SER A 95 -13.02 0.32 -13.34
C SER A 95 -12.44 -0.64 -12.32
N ASN A 96 -11.27 -1.19 -12.58
CA ASN A 96 -10.62 -2.13 -11.68
C ASN A 96 -9.13 -1.82 -11.60
N ASN A 97 -8.50 -2.28 -10.52
CA ASN A 97 -7.05 -2.30 -10.42
C ASN A 97 -6.62 -3.35 -9.38
N ALA A 98 -5.31 -3.54 -9.28
CA ALA A 98 -4.72 -4.23 -8.15
C ALA A 98 -3.47 -3.50 -7.69
N ASN A 99 -2.93 -3.93 -6.54
CA ASN A 99 -1.56 -3.64 -6.17
C ASN A 99 -1.07 -4.63 -5.11
N THR A 100 0.24 -4.81 -5.08
CA THR A 100 0.95 -5.65 -4.13
C THR A 100 1.93 -4.80 -3.34
N SER A 101 2.07 -5.15 -2.08
CA SER A 101 3.03 -4.56 -1.15
C SER A 101 3.88 -5.67 -0.53
N HIS A 102 4.75 -5.30 0.41
CA HIS A 102 5.41 -6.32 1.23
C HIS A 102 4.45 -7.13 2.10
N ASP A 103 3.27 -6.62 2.45
CA ASP A 103 2.38 -7.26 3.43
C ASP A 103 1.13 -7.90 2.83
N ARG A 104 0.65 -7.39 1.69
CA ARG A 104 -0.65 -7.77 1.12
C ARG A 104 -0.74 -7.55 -0.37
N THR A 105 -1.61 -8.32 -1.01
CA THR A 105 -2.07 -8.15 -2.40
C THR A 105 -3.56 -7.80 -2.39
N TYR A 106 -3.95 -6.78 -3.14
CA TYR A 106 -5.31 -6.23 -3.14
C TYR A 106 -5.83 -6.11 -4.55
N TYR A 107 -7.05 -6.61 -4.76
CA TYR A 107 -7.80 -6.53 -6.01
C TYR A 107 -9.11 -5.80 -5.75
N TYR A 108 -9.54 -4.94 -6.67
CA TYR A 108 -10.85 -4.31 -6.57
C TYR A 108 -11.46 -3.98 -7.92
N GLU A 109 -12.78 -3.96 -7.92
CA GLU A 109 -13.65 -3.62 -9.02
C GLU A 109 -14.71 -2.64 -8.51
N THR A 110 -14.77 -1.47 -9.14
CA THR A 110 -15.80 -0.46 -8.90
C THR A 110 -16.75 -0.44 -10.09
N PHE A 111 -18.04 -0.62 -9.81
CA PHE A 111 -19.11 -0.70 -10.81
C PHE A 111 -20.30 0.22 -10.44
N PRO A 112 -21.18 0.54 -11.39
CA PRO A 112 -22.55 0.95 -11.06
C PRO A 112 -23.26 -0.09 -10.16
N SER A 113 -24.08 0.33 -9.20
CA SER A 113 -24.67 -0.58 -8.18
C SER A 113 -25.44 -1.76 -8.76
N ASN A 114 -26.05 -1.59 -9.93
CA ASN A 114 -26.80 -2.65 -10.62
C ASN A 114 -25.93 -3.82 -11.11
N SER A 115 -24.60 -3.68 -11.05
CA SER A 115 -23.62 -4.70 -11.42
C SER A 115 -22.90 -5.30 -10.20
N LEU A 116 -23.41 -5.13 -8.97
CA LEU A 116 -22.86 -5.77 -7.76
C LEU A 116 -22.66 -7.28 -7.95
N GLU A 117 -23.65 -7.97 -8.49
CA GLU A 117 -23.60 -9.42 -8.73
C GLU A 117 -22.46 -9.81 -9.67
N LEU A 118 -22.18 -8.99 -10.70
CA LEU A 118 -21.04 -9.18 -11.59
C LEU A 118 -19.72 -9.05 -10.85
N GLY A 119 -19.55 -8.02 -10.01
CA GLY A 119 -18.34 -7.82 -9.22
C GLY A 119 -18.07 -8.99 -8.26
N LEU A 120 -19.11 -9.46 -7.55
CA LEU A 120 -19.03 -10.62 -6.67
C LEU A 120 -18.66 -11.90 -7.43
N TRP A 121 -19.30 -12.14 -8.59
CA TRP A 121 -18.98 -13.28 -9.44
C TRP A 121 -17.52 -13.25 -9.91
N MET A 122 -17.04 -12.11 -10.40
CA MET A 122 -15.66 -11.97 -10.89
C MET A 122 -14.64 -12.27 -9.80
N GLU A 123 -14.77 -11.64 -8.62
CA GLU A 123 -13.85 -11.89 -7.51
C GLU A 123 -13.93 -13.33 -6.97
N SER A 124 -15.12 -13.94 -6.97
CA SER A 124 -15.26 -15.36 -6.63
C SER A 124 -14.55 -16.27 -7.63
N GLU A 125 -14.58 -15.95 -8.93
CA GLU A 125 -13.88 -16.69 -9.98
C GLU A 125 -12.36 -16.59 -9.84
N ARG A 126 -11.84 -15.41 -9.45
CA ARG A 126 -10.41 -15.21 -9.17
C ARG A 126 -9.93 -16.08 -8.01
N MET A 127 -10.75 -16.20 -6.96
CA MET A 127 -10.43 -16.99 -5.77
C MET A 127 -10.56 -18.50 -6.03
N LEU A 128 -11.64 -18.92 -6.68
CA LEU A 128 -11.99 -20.35 -6.81
C LEU A 128 -11.37 -21.02 -8.03
N HIS A 129 -11.29 -20.31 -9.16
CA HIS A 129 -11.00 -20.90 -10.46
C HIS A 129 -9.89 -20.21 -11.27
N PRO A 130 -8.79 -19.71 -10.65
CA PRO A 130 -7.73 -19.08 -11.43
C PRO A 130 -7.06 -20.10 -12.37
N ILE A 131 -6.76 -19.69 -13.61
CA ILE A 131 -6.01 -20.53 -14.53
C ILE A 131 -4.51 -20.23 -14.38
N ILE A 132 -3.80 -21.13 -13.70
CA ILE A 132 -2.34 -21.09 -13.56
C ILE A 132 -1.74 -22.11 -14.51
N ASN A 133 -1.19 -21.66 -15.63
CA ASN A 133 -0.59 -22.51 -16.65
C ASN A 133 0.72 -21.92 -17.19
N GLN A 134 1.49 -22.75 -17.91
CA GLN A 134 2.80 -22.33 -18.41
C GLN A 134 2.73 -21.12 -19.34
N ILE A 135 1.70 -21.04 -20.20
CA ILE A 135 1.56 -19.94 -21.16
C ILE A 135 1.39 -18.61 -20.41
N GLY A 136 0.58 -18.60 -19.35
CA GLY A 136 0.39 -17.42 -18.51
C GLY A 136 1.64 -17.06 -17.74
N VAL A 137 2.33 -18.05 -17.17
CA VAL A 137 3.62 -17.82 -16.50
C VAL A 137 4.65 -17.21 -17.46
N ASP A 138 4.84 -17.79 -18.64
CA ASP A 138 5.80 -17.29 -19.63
C ASP A 138 5.47 -15.86 -20.07
N THR A 139 4.19 -15.56 -20.24
CA THR A 139 3.73 -14.22 -20.65
C THR A 139 3.96 -13.20 -19.56
N GLN A 140 3.54 -13.49 -18.32
CA GLN A 140 3.66 -12.54 -17.22
C GLN A 140 5.10 -12.35 -16.77
N ASN A 141 5.97 -13.34 -16.94
CA ASN A 141 7.39 -13.18 -16.68
C ASN A 141 8.03 -12.08 -17.57
N GLU A 142 7.69 -12.06 -18.87
CA GLU A 142 8.17 -10.99 -19.75
C GLU A 142 7.54 -9.63 -19.45
N VAL A 143 6.28 -9.59 -19.01
CA VAL A 143 5.61 -8.35 -18.57
C VAL A 143 6.29 -7.78 -17.33
N VAL A 144 6.57 -8.59 -16.32
CA VAL A 144 7.22 -8.15 -15.07
C VAL A 144 8.66 -7.69 -15.34
N LYS A 145 9.40 -8.35 -16.24
CA LYS A 145 10.72 -7.88 -16.68
C LYS A 145 10.64 -6.49 -17.30
N GLU A 146 9.66 -6.25 -18.16
CA GLU A 146 9.49 -4.96 -18.79
C GLU A 146 9.03 -3.88 -17.80
N GLU A 147 8.18 -4.23 -16.85
CA GLU A 147 7.81 -3.33 -15.76
C GLU A 147 9.03 -2.92 -14.92
N LYS A 148 9.86 -3.87 -14.50
CA LYS A 148 11.10 -3.57 -13.77
C LYS A 148 11.98 -2.59 -14.56
N ARG A 149 12.13 -2.83 -15.87
CA ARG A 149 12.88 -1.92 -16.74
C ARG A 149 12.26 -0.53 -16.77
N GLN A 150 10.95 -0.42 -16.94
CA GLN A 150 10.27 0.87 -17.08
C GLN A 150 10.17 1.64 -15.76
N ARG A 151 10.00 0.96 -14.63
CA ARG A 151 9.71 1.55 -13.33
C ARG A 151 10.95 1.76 -12.45
N ILE A 152 11.96 0.92 -12.60
CA ILE A 152 13.17 0.93 -11.76
C ILE A 152 14.40 1.26 -12.59
N ASP A 153 14.71 0.46 -13.61
CA ASP A 153 16.03 0.54 -14.27
C ASP A 153 16.15 1.74 -15.23
N ASN A 154 15.03 2.17 -15.82
CA ASN A 154 14.97 3.25 -16.82
C ASN A 154 14.07 4.42 -16.37
N ALA A 155 13.89 4.59 -15.06
CA ALA A 155 13.12 5.69 -14.48
C ALA A 155 13.99 6.51 -13.52
N PRO A 156 14.05 7.85 -13.64
CA PRO A 156 14.75 8.68 -12.68
C PRO A 156 14.27 8.41 -11.26
N TYR A 157 15.21 8.15 -10.36
CA TYR A 157 14.94 7.80 -8.95
C TYR A 157 14.16 6.50 -8.75
N GLY A 158 14.00 5.65 -9.79
CA GLY A 158 13.23 4.41 -9.71
C GLY A 158 13.72 3.49 -8.60
N ALA A 159 15.04 3.35 -8.45
CA ALA A 159 15.64 2.56 -7.36
C ALA A 159 15.35 3.10 -5.95
N LEU A 160 15.18 4.42 -5.80
CA LEU A 160 14.77 5.03 -4.53
C LEU A 160 13.27 4.84 -4.29
N ILE A 161 12.45 5.10 -5.31
CA ILE A 161 10.98 5.00 -5.24
C ILE A 161 10.53 3.58 -4.92
N TYR A 162 11.15 2.58 -5.55
CA TYR A 162 10.86 1.16 -5.34
C TYR A 162 11.72 0.52 -4.25
N GLY A 163 12.52 1.31 -3.54
CA GLY A 163 13.26 0.87 -2.35
C GLY A 163 14.50 0.03 -2.60
N THR A 164 14.79 -0.40 -3.84
CA THR A 164 15.93 -1.28 -4.16
C THR A 164 17.30 -0.67 -3.80
N ALA A 165 17.40 0.65 -3.77
CA ALA A 165 18.60 1.39 -3.36
C ALA A 165 18.81 1.48 -1.84
N VAL A 166 17.75 1.38 -1.03
CA VAL A 166 17.77 1.85 0.37
C VAL A 166 17.23 0.82 1.36
N ASP A 167 16.24 0.03 0.97
CA ASP A 167 15.57 -0.92 1.85
C ASP A 167 16.51 -2.03 2.36
N PRO A 168 17.49 -2.56 1.58
CA PRO A 168 18.49 -3.50 2.10
C PRO A 168 19.31 -2.97 3.29
N TYR A 169 19.46 -1.64 3.41
CA TYR A 169 20.20 -1.00 4.50
C TYR A 169 19.32 -0.70 5.71
N LEU A 170 18.01 -0.48 5.49
CA LEU A 170 17.04 -0.32 6.58
C LEU A 170 16.67 -1.68 7.21
N TYR A 171 16.65 -2.72 6.39
CA TYR A 171 16.14 -4.05 6.70
C TYR A 171 17.10 -5.15 6.24
N PRO A 172 18.32 -5.24 6.81
CA PRO A 172 19.31 -6.24 6.41
C PRO A 172 18.90 -7.70 6.72
N LYS A 173 17.98 -7.93 7.65
CA LYS A 173 17.49 -9.27 8.02
C LYS A 173 16.05 -9.51 7.55
N HIS A 174 15.20 -8.49 7.69
CA HIS A 174 13.77 -8.58 7.41
C HIS A 174 13.51 -8.65 5.90
N PRO A 175 12.55 -9.46 5.43
CA PRO A 175 12.17 -9.52 4.01
C PRO A 175 11.80 -8.17 3.37
N TYR A 176 11.51 -7.15 4.16
CA TYR A 176 11.29 -5.78 3.67
C TYR A 176 12.51 -5.18 2.96
N GLY A 177 13.71 -5.72 3.17
CA GLY A 177 14.90 -5.33 2.42
C GLY A 177 14.87 -5.75 0.95
N ARG A 178 13.91 -6.60 0.55
CA ARG A 178 13.77 -7.13 -0.81
C ARG A 178 12.76 -6.29 -1.60
N SER A 179 12.93 -6.28 -2.92
CA SER A 179 11.98 -5.65 -3.84
C SER A 179 10.67 -6.43 -3.90
N VAL A 180 9.54 -5.73 -3.94
CA VAL A 180 8.22 -6.36 -4.20
C VAL A 180 8.16 -7.04 -5.57
N ILE A 181 8.84 -6.47 -6.58
CA ILE A 181 8.94 -7.05 -7.92
C ILE A 181 9.73 -8.36 -7.92
N GLY A 182 10.58 -8.58 -6.89
CA GLY A 182 11.47 -9.73 -6.81
C GLY A 182 12.65 -9.67 -7.80
N SER A 183 13.25 -10.84 -7.99
CA SER A 183 14.42 -11.08 -8.82
C SER A 183 14.01 -11.78 -10.13
N MET A 184 14.57 -11.32 -11.26
CA MET A 184 14.28 -11.97 -12.54
C MET A 184 14.90 -13.36 -12.63
N GLU A 185 16.02 -13.58 -11.94
CA GLU A 185 16.64 -14.90 -11.82
C GLU A 185 15.73 -15.88 -11.07
N ASP A 186 15.07 -15.41 -10.00
CA ASP A 186 14.15 -16.21 -9.20
C ASP A 186 12.90 -16.59 -10.00
N LEU A 187 12.34 -15.63 -10.74
CA LEU A 187 11.17 -15.86 -11.61
C LEU A 187 11.51 -16.76 -12.80
N ASP A 188 12.68 -16.58 -13.42
CA ASP A 188 13.15 -17.43 -14.53
C ASP A 188 13.47 -18.87 -14.08
N ALA A 189 13.90 -19.05 -12.83
CA ALA A 189 14.22 -20.36 -12.25
C ALA A 189 13.00 -21.08 -11.64
N ALA A 190 11.88 -20.38 -11.46
CA ALA A 190 10.66 -20.93 -10.89
C ALA A 190 9.95 -21.89 -11.85
N THR A 191 9.41 -22.97 -11.30
CA THR A 191 8.60 -23.95 -12.02
C THR A 191 7.11 -23.63 -11.93
N LEU A 192 6.31 -24.08 -12.90
CA LEU A 192 4.85 -23.95 -12.85
C LEU A 192 4.24 -24.50 -11.55
N GLN A 193 4.80 -25.59 -11.03
CA GLN A 193 4.33 -26.18 -9.77
C GLN A 193 4.54 -25.25 -8.59
N GLU A 194 5.67 -24.53 -8.52
CA GLU A 194 5.92 -23.55 -7.46
C GLU A 194 4.90 -22.40 -7.48
N PHE A 195 4.46 -21.95 -8.66
CA PHE A 195 3.36 -20.98 -8.75
C PHE A 195 2.05 -21.58 -8.22
N ILE A 196 1.69 -22.79 -8.65
CA ILE A 196 0.48 -23.48 -8.17
C ILE A 196 0.51 -23.64 -6.64
N ASP A 197 1.65 -24.05 -6.08
CA ASP A 197 1.84 -24.24 -4.66
C ASP A 197 1.75 -22.92 -3.89
N PHE A 198 2.29 -21.83 -4.45
CA PHE A 198 2.16 -20.49 -3.87
C PHE A 198 0.69 -20.07 -3.77
N ASN A 199 -0.08 -20.19 -4.85
CA ASN A 199 -1.52 -19.87 -4.86
C ASN A 199 -2.29 -20.72 -3.85
N ASN A 200 -2.05 -22.04 -3.85
CA ASN A 200 -2.71 -22.97 -2.93
C ASN A 200 -2.39 -22.70 -1.46
N LYS A 201 -1.24 -22.10 -1.17
CA LYS A 201 -0.87 -21.72 0.19
C LYS A 201 -1.50 -20.39 0.61
N TRP A 202 -1.47 -19.38 -0.25
CA TRP A 202 -1.70 -17.99 0.15
C TRP A 202 -3.06 -17.41 -0.27
N ASN A 203 -3.67 -17.90 -1.34
CA ASN A 203 -4.89 -17.36 -1.93
C ASN A 203 -6.15 -18.14 -1.50
N ASN A 204 -6.26 -18.43 -0.20
CA ASN A 204 -7.40 -19.15 0.40
C ASN A 204 -8.37 -18.20 1.11
N PRO A 205 -9.65 -18.60 1.27
CA PRO A 205 -10.65 -17.84 2.04
C PRO A 205 -10.17 -17.37 3.42
N ASN A 206 -9.53 -18.24 4.20
CA ASN A 206 -9.03 -17.93 5.54
C ASN A 206 -7.80 -17.01 5.61
N ASN A 207 -7.24 -16.62 4.47
CA ASN A 207 -6.15 -15.65 4.38
C ASN A 207 -6.57 -14.44 3.53
N ALA A 208 -7.88 -14.20 3.42
CA ALA A 208 -8.46 -13.12 2.62
C ALA A 208 -9.57 -12.38 3.37
N VAL A 209 -9.78 -11.12 2.97
CA VAL A 209 -10.93 -10.31 3.38
C VAL A 209 -11.65 -9.80 2.14
N LEU A 210 -12.95 -10.09 2.05
CA LEU A 210 -13.85 -9.52 1.06
C LEU A 210 -14.44 -8.22 1.62
N VAL A 211 -14.32 -7.12 0.88
CA VAL A 211 -14.98 -5.85 1.22
C VAL A 211 -15.96 -5.47 0.11
N VAL A 212 -17.21 -5.20 0.50
CA VAL A 212 -18.23 -4.63 -0.39
C VAL A 212 -18.70 -3.30 0.18
N ALA A 213 -18.44 -2.21 -0.54
CA ALA A 213 -18.72 -0.86 -0.09
C ALA A 213 -19.47 -0.06 -1.15
N GLY A 214 -20.51 0.69 -0.76
CA GLY A 214 -21.26 1.60 -1.64
C GLY A 214 -22.77 1.41 -1.55
N ASP A 215 -23.47 1.68 -2.64
CA ASP A 215 -24.94 1.61 -2.70
C ASP A 215 -25.42 0.16 -2.80
N ILE A 216 -25.66 -0.42 -1.62
CA ILE A 216 -26.02 -1.83 -1.42
C ILE A 216 -27.20 -1.98 -0.46
N GLU A 217 -27.84 -3.13 -0.51
CA GLU A 217 -28.77 -3.58 0.53
C GLU A 217 -28.12 -4.76 1.27
N ILE A 218 -27.83 -4.59 2.55
CA ILE A 218 -27.04 -5.54 3.35
C ILE A 218 -27.52 -6.98 3.21
N GLU A 219 -28.81 -7.26 3.45
CA GLU A 219 -29.33 -8.63 3.43
C GLU A 219 -29.25 -9.27 2.04
N LYS A 220 -29.55 -8.49 0.98
CA LYS A 220 -29.38 -8.96 -0.40
C LYS A 220 -27.92 -9.26 -0.71
N THR A 221 -27.00 -8.39 -0.29
CA THR A 221 -25.57 -8.55 -0.50
C THR A 221 -25.04 -9.79 0.22
N LYS A 222 -25.45 -10.04 1.47
CA LYS A 222 -25.06 -11.24 2.23
C LYS A 222 -25.49 -12.52 1.53
N ASN A 223 -26.72 -12.56 0.99
CA ASN A 223 -27.20 -13.70 0.21
C ASN A 223 -26.39 -13.94 -1.07
N LEU A 224 -25.99 -12.87 -1.79
CA LEU A 224 -25.13 -12.99 -2.96
C LEU A 224 -23.73 -13.48 -2.58
N ILE A 225 -23.15 -12.93 -1.50
CA ILE A 225 -21.84 -13.34 -1.00
C ILE A 225 -21.85 -14.82 -0.62
N GLU A 226 -22.86 -15.28 0.11
CA GLU A 226 -23.02 -16.70 0.44
C GLU A 226 -23.09 -17.56 -0.83
N ALA A 227 -23.86 -17.12 -1.84
CA ALA A 227 -24.01 -17.86 -3.10
C ALA A 227 -22.73 -17.96 -3.93
N TYR A 228 -21.86 -16.95 -3.91
CA TYR A 228 -20.63 -16.93 -4.71
C TYR A 228 -19.38 -17.41 -3.96
N PHE A 229 -19.30 -17.12 -2.67
CA PHE A 229 -18.11 -17.38 -1.87
C PHE A 229 -18.30 -18.53 -0.88
N GLY A 230 -19.52 -18.89 -0.48
CA GLY A 230 -19.78 -19.87 0.59
C GLY A 230 -19.22 -21.27 0.29
N ASP A 231 -19.37 -21.72 -0.95
CA ASP A 231 -18.90 -23.05 -1.39
C ASP A 231 -17.41 -23.10 -1.80
N ILE A 232 -16.68 -21.98 -1.71
CA ILE A 232 -15.25 -21.96 -2.02
C ILE A 232 -14.51 -22.78 -0.96
N PRO A 233 -13.79 -23.85 -1.36
CA PRO A 233 -13.12 -24.70 -0.41
C PRO A 233 -11.94 -23.97 0.21
N ASN A 234 -11.84 -24.06 1.53
CA ASN A 234 -10.65 -23.66 2.25
C ASN A 234 -9.65 -24.81 2.27
N ASN A 235 -8.69 -24.78 1.34
CA ASN A 235 -7.69 -25.83 1.16
C ASN A 235 -6.37 -25.54 1.90
N GLY A 236 -6.25 -24.35 2.50
CA GLY A 236 -5.02 -23.88 3.11
C GLY A 236 -5.04 -23.96 4.64
N GLU A 237 -3.93 -24.41 5.22
CA GLU A 237 -3.65 -24.07 6.62
C GLU A 237 -3.44 -22.55 6.72
N VAL A 238 -3.81 -21.96 7.86
CA VAL A 238 -3.51 -20.56 8.12
C VAL A 238 -1.99 -20.39 8.05
N PRO A 239 -1.45 -19.52 7.16
CA PRO A 239 -0.01 -19.42 7.00
C PRO A 239 0.70 -18.99 8.27
N VAL A 240 1.69 -19.78 8.70
CA VAL A 240 2.57 -19.43 9.83
C VAL A 240 3.64 -18.46 9.33
N ARG A 241 3.76 -17.31 9.99
CA ARG A 241 4.77 -16.28 9.69
C ARG A 241 5.82 -16.25 10.80
N GLU A 242 7.08 -16.20 10.41
CA GLU A 242 8.17 -16.02 11.34
C GLU A 242 8.33 -14.53 11.67
N THR A 243 8.47 -14.22 12.96
CA THR A 243 8.82 -12.85 13.38
C THR A 243 10.31 -12.64 13.17
N VAL A 244 10.67 -11.76 12.25
CA VAL A 244 12.06 -11.32 12.05
C VAL A 244 12.25 -9.98 12.74
N VAL A 245 13.25 -9.88 13.62
CA VAL A 245 13.54 -8.65 14.37
C VAL A 245 14.86 -8.07 13.89
N GLU A 246 14.83 -6.78 13.58
CA GLU A 246 16.00 -6.03 13.16
C GLU A 246 16.85 -5.54 14.35
N ASP A 247 18.17 -5.46 14.13
CA ASP A 247 19.06 -4.78 15.09
C ASP A 247 18.88 -3.26 14.99
N PRO A 248 18.97 -2.51 16.11
CA PRO A 248 18.92 -1.05 16.07
C PRO A 248 19.97 -0.45 15.13
N ILE A 249 19.58 0.57 14.35
CA ILE A 249 20.53 1.35 13.55
C ILE A 249 21.30 2.26 14.53
N SER A 250 22.54 1.90 14.86
CA SER A 250 23.34 2.61 15.86
C SER A 250 24.11 3.81 15.29
N GLU A 251 24.34 3.85 13.98
CA GLU A 251 25.10 4.91 13.30
C GLU A 251 24.41 5.30 11.98
N THR A 252 24.60 6.55 11.55
CA THR A 252 24.08 7.02 10.27
C THR A 252 24.79 6.34 9.10
N ILE A 253 24.03 5.63 8.28
CA ILE A 253 24.50 5.08 7.01
C ILE A 253 24.42 6.16 5.94
N LYS A 254 25.52 6.41 5.21
CA LYS A 254 25.57 7.36 4.10
C LYS A 254 25.75 6.61 2.79
N LEU A 255 24.81 6.81 1.85
CA LEU A 255 24.80 6.19 0.53
C LEU A 255 24.80 7.26 -0.54
N THR A 256 25.43 6.96 -1.67
CA THR A 256 25.36 7.76 -2.90
C THR A 256 25.06 6.80 -4.03
N GLU A 257 23.87 6.93 -4.60
CA GLU A 257 23.43 6.14 -5.74
C GLU A 257 23.53 6.98 -7.02
N TYR A 258 23.90 6.31 -8.12
CA TYR A 258 24.03 6.92 -9.43
C TYR A 258 23.05 6.28 -10.41
N ASP A 259 22.33 7.10 -11.15
CA ASP A 259 21.40 6.69 -12.20
C ASP A 259 21.56 7.66 -13.38
N SER A 260 21.78 7.10 -14.57
CA SER A 260 21.99 7.87 -15.82
C SER A 260 20.76 8.69 -16.23
N ASN A 261 19.58 8.34 -15.74
CA ASN A 261 18.33 9.06 -16.02
C ASN A 261 18.16 10.30 -15.13
N ILE A 262 18.94 10.42 -14.05
CA ILE A 262 18.84 11.55 -13.12
C ILE A 262 19.58 12.77 -13.68
N GLN A 263 18.85 13.86 -13.90
CA GLN A 263 19.40 15.17 -14.29
C GLN A 263 19.52 16.14 -13.11
N ILE A 264 18.73 15.92 -12.05
CA ILE A 264 18.70 16.75 -10.84
C ILE A 264 19.00 15.81 -9.67
N PRO A 265 20.11 15.96 -8.92
CA PRO A 265 20.38 15.05 -7.82
C PRO A 265 19.35 15.24 -6.69
N ALA A 266 18.97 14.15 -6.03
CA ALA A 266 18.11 14.19 -4.85
C ALA A 266 18.93 14.09 -3.56
N LYS A 267 18.49 14.79 -2.51
CA LYS A 267 18.93 14.52 -1.13
C LYS A 267 17.81 13.80 -0.40
N ALA A 268 18.09 12.62 0.14
CA ALA A 268 17.12 11.83 0.89
C ALA A 268 17.61 11.55 2.33
N PHE A 269 16.66 11.51 3.26
CA PHE A 269 16.81 10.98 4.61
C PHE A 269 15.78 9.88 4.84
N LEU A 270 16.23 8.77 5.41
CA LEU A 270 15.39 7.61 5.70
C LEU A 270 15.58 7.20 7.16
N TYR A 271 14.47 6.92 7.82
CA TYR A 271 14.44 6.41 9.19
C TYR A 271 13.58 5.16 9.24
N ARG A 272 14.05 4.09 9.89
CA ARG A 272 13.18 2.97 10.23
C ARG A 272 12.24 3.39 11.37
N THR A 273 10.95 3.14 11.20
CA THR A 273 9.89 3.53 12.12
C THR A 273 9.12 2.29 12.62
N PRO A 274 8.28 2.44 13.67
CA PRO A 274 7.42 1.36 14.15
C PRO A 274 6.38 0.88 13.12
N GLY A 275 5.74 -0.25 13.41
CA GLY A 275 4.72 -0.85 12.54
C GLY A 275 3.46 0.00 12.42
N MET A 276 2.61 -0.30 11.44
CA MET A 276 1.46 0.54 11.08
C MET A 276 0.41 0.68 12.20
N THR A 277 0.33 -0.28 13.11
CA THR A 277 -0.64 -0.27 14.22
C THR A 277 -0.12 0.46 15.46
N ASP A 278 1.17 0.80 15.50
CA ASP A 278 1.75 1.55 16.61
C ASP A 278 1.26 3.00 16.60
N ARG A 279 0.94 3.52 17.78
CA ARG A 279 0.53 4.93 17.97
C ARG A 279 1.51 5.90 17.33
N ASP A 280 2.80 5.64 17.45
CA ASP A 280 3.85 6.51 16.93
C ASP A 280 3.86 6.57 15.40
N SER A 281 3.38 5.53 14.71
CA SER A 281 3.19 5.55 13.26
C SER A 281 2.11 6.57 12.83
N TYR A 282 1.00 6.64 13.57
CA TYR A 282 -0.03 7.67 13.35
C TYR A 282 0.48 9.07 13.68
N VAL A 283 1.29 9.22 14.73
CA VAL A 283 1.93 10.50 15.07
C VAL A 283 2.85 10.95 13.94
N LEU A 284 3.65 10.06 13.38
CA LEU A 284 4.52 10.34 12.25
C LEU A 284 3.72 10.74 11.00
N GLN A 285 2.57 10.10 10.75
CA GLN A 285 1.67 10.50 9.66
C GLN A 285 1.17 11.95 9.82
N TYR A 286 0.84 12.37 11.04
CA TYR A 286 0.46 13.76 11.33
C TYR A 286 1.65 14.71 11.13
N ILE A 287 2.85 14.33 11.58
CA ILE A 287 4.09 15.08 11.34
C ILE A 287 4.33 15.28 9.83
N SER A 288 4.07 14.26 9.00
CA SER A 288 4.15 14.38 7.54
C SER A 288 3.24 15.46 6.97
N ALA A 289 2.00 15.57 7.48
CA ALA A 289 1.07 16.61 7.06
C ALA A 289 1.60 18.02 7.38
N VAL A 290 2.18 18.20 8.57
CA VAL A 290 2.78 19.47 9.01
C VAL A 290 4.04 19.82 8.20
N LEU A 291 4.87 18.83 7.88
CA LEU A 291 6.13 19.05 7.17
C LEU A 291 5.94 19.29 5.68
N SER A 292 5.13 18.49 4.99
CA SER A 292 5.01 18.52 3.53
C SER A 292 3.59 18.35 2.96
N GLY A 293 2.56 18.20 3.81
CA GLY A 293 1.17 17.86 3.42
C GLY A 293 0.35 18.95 2.70
N GLY A 294 1.01 19.92 2.07
CA GLY A 294 0.33 20.98 1.32
C GLY A 294 1.18 22.24 1.18
N LYS A 295 0.65 23.24 0.46
CA LYS A 295 1.38 24.48 0.15
C LYS A 295 1.74 25.33 1.37
N SER A 296 1.01 25.18 2.48
CA SER A 296 1.27 25.89 3.73
C SER A 296 2.15 25.11 4.72
N SER A 297 2.56 23.89 4.37
CA SER A 297 3.38 23.04 5.24
C SER A 297 4.79 23.62 5.42
N ARG A 298 5.43 23.29 6.54
CA ARG A 298 6.66 23.96 7.01
C ARG A 298 7.80 23.88 5.99
N MET A 299 8.12 22.68 5.50
CA MET A 299 9.21 22.50 4.53
C MET A 299 8.86 23.08 3.17
N VAL A 300 7.62 22.90 2.70
CA VAL A 300 7.19 23.45 1.40
C VAL A 300 7.29 24.98 1.40
N LYS A 301 6.68 25.64 2.39
CA LYS A 301 6.71 27.09 2.50
C LYS A 301 8.14 27.60 2.62
N ARG A 302 8.94 27.01 3.50
CA ARG A 302 10.32 27.45 3.72
C ARG A 302 11.21 27.23 2.51
N MET A 303 11.24 26.01 1.99
CA MET A 303 12.23 25.59 0.98
C MET A 303 11.81 25.97 -0.44
N LYS A 304 10.50 26.00 -0.77
CA LYS A 304 9.99 26.32 -2.11
C LYS A 304 9.61 27.80 -2.24
N ASP A 305 8.96 28.41 -1.24
CA ASP A 305 8.43 29.78 -1.36
C ASP A 305 9.38 30.85 -0.80
N ASP A 306 9.86 30.68 0.44
CA ASP A 306 10.65 31.69 1.15
C ASP A 306 12.12 31.68 0.69
N GLU A 307 12.82 30.54 0.82
CA GLU A 307 14.23 30.40 0.47
C GLU A 307 14.45 30.05 -1.01
N LYS A 308 13.46 29.43 -1.68
CA LYS A 308 13.50 29.02 -3.09
C LYS A 308 14.70 28.12 -3.45
N ILE A 309 15.07 27.25 -2.52
CA ILE A 309 16.20 26.33 -2.63
C ILE A 309 15.79 24.95 -3.17
N ALA A 310 14.52 24.57 -3.06
CA ALA A 310 14.02 23.26 -3.47
C ALA A 310 12.98 23.35 -4.58
N LEU A 311 13.16 22.54 -5.63
CA LEU A 311 12.16 22.33 -6.69
C LEU A 311 11.02 21.48 -6.13
N GLU A 312 11.39 20.45 -5.37
CA GLU A 312 10.48 19.54 -4.70
C GLU A 312 11.01 19.24 -3.29
N VAL A 313 10.09 19.12 -2.33
CA VAL A 313 10.39 18.63 -0.99
C VAL A 313 9.19 17.85 -0.47
N ILE A 314 9.41 16.60 -0.11
CA ILE A 314 8.39 15.71 0.44
C ILE A 314 8.92 15.06 1.71
N ALA A 315 8.03 14.83 2.66
CA ALA A 315 8.30 14.17 3.93
C ALA A 315 7.08 13.35 4.32
N PHE A 316 7.19 12.02 4.29
CA PHE A 316 6.06 11.14 4.54
C PHE A 316 6.44 9.86 5.28
N ASN A 317 5.53 9.40 6.13
CA ASN A 317 5.57 8.07 6.72
C ASN A 317 5.07 7.04 5.69
N GLN A 318 5.81 5.95 5.52
CA GLN A 318 5.38 4.77 4.78
C GLN A 318 5.28 3.61 5.78
N PRO A 319 4.12 3.45 6.45
CA PRO A 319 3.92 2.39 7.42
C PRO A 319 3.71 1.04 6.72
N GLN A 320 4.32 -0.01 7.26
CA GLN A 320 4.09 -1.41 6.87
C GLN A 320 3.72 -2.19 8.14
N GLN A 321 3.36 -3.46 8.01
CA GLN A 321 2.80 -4.22 9.14
C GLN A 321 3.79 -4.35 10.30
N ASP A 322 5.03 -4.76 10.00
CA ASP A 322 6.01 -5.15 11.02
C ASP A 322 6.96 -3.99 11.39
N TYR A 323 7.23 -3.12 10.42
CA TYR A 323 8.04 -1.90 10.52
C TYR A 323 7.46 -0.84 9.59
N GLY A 324 7.92 0.40 9.69
CA GLY A 324 7.69 1.42 8.67
C GLY A 324 9.00 2.09 8.28
N LYS A 325 8.94 2.97 7.29
CA LYS A 325 10.02 3.92 7.02
C LYS A 325 9.49 5.34 6.87
N TYR A 326 10.19 6.30 7.45
CA TYR A 326 9.95 7.72 7.23
C TYR A 326 10.93 8.23 6.18
N LEU A 327 10.42 8.81 5.10
CA LEU A 327 11.22 9.31 3.99
C LEU A 327 11.08 10.84 3.91
N MET A 328 12.22 11.53 3.83
CA MET A 328 12.29 12.92 3.39
C MET A 328 13.14 13.00 2.13
N VAL A 329 12.66 13.67 1.09
CA VAL A 329 13.39 13.87 -0.17
C VAL A 329 13.27 15.31 -0.62
N ALA A 330 14.39 15.90 -1.04
CA ALA A 330 14.41 17.22 -1.66
C ALA A 330 15.22 17.22 -2.97
N LEU A 331 14.72 17.96 -3.97
CA LEU A 331 15.39 18.24 -5.23
C LEU A 331 15.81 19.72 -5.25
N PRO A 332 17.07 20.08 -5.59
CA PRO A 332 17.53 21.45 -5.57
C PRO A 332 16.98 22.29 -6.74
N VAL A 333 16.85 23.60 -6.53
CA VAL A 333 16.71 24.58 -7.63
C VAL A 333 18.08 25.10 -8.03
N GLY A 334 18.37 25.10 -9.34
CA GLY A 334 19.59 25.69 -9.89
C GLY A 334 20.85 25.08 -9.28
N GLU A 335 21.73 25.94 -8.76
CA GLU A 335 23.02 25.54 -8.16
C GLU A 335 22.94 25.30 -6.63
N THR A 336 21.73 25.19 -6.06
CA THR A 336 21.58 24.91 -4.62
C THR A 336 22.27 23.59 -4.27
N SER A 337 23.13 23.61 -3.25
CA SER A 337 23.85 22.42 -2.82
C SER A 337 22.93 21.43 -2.07
N LEU A 338 23.19 20.13 -2.23
CA LEU A 338 22.50 19.08 -1.47
C LEU A 338 22.69 19.26 0.05
N GLU A 339 23.84 19.82 0.47
CA GLU A 339 24.11 20.10 1.87
C GLU A 339 23.15 21.15 2.43
N LYS A 340 22.89 22.23 1.66
CA LYS A 340 21.92 23.25 2.06
C LYS A 340 20.51 22.67 2.18
N LEU A 341 20.13 21.73 1.31
CA LEU A 341 18.87 21.00 1.42
C LEU A 341 18.82 20.17 2.71
N SER A 342 19.84 19.37 3.00
CA SER A 342 19.87 18.56 4.23
C SER A 342 19.84 19.40 5.50
N THR A 343 20.68 20.44 5.60
CA THR A 343 20.69 21.33 6.77
C THR A 343 19.29 21.93 7.00
N THR A 344 18.63 22.36 5.92
CA THR A 344 17.30 22.97 6.03
C THR A 344 16.23 21.96 6.45
N MET A 345 16.29 20.72 5.97
CA MET A 345 15.40 19.64 6.41
C MET A 345 15.64 19.28 7.89
N ASP A 346 16.89 19.13 8.31
CA ASP A 346 17.25 18.81 9.70
C ASP A 346 16.78 19.91 10.67
N GLU A 347 16.92 21.19 10.29
CA GLU A 347 16.43 22.29 11.10
C GLU A 347 14.90 22.26 11.31
N GLU A 348 14.12 21.87 10.29
CA GLU A 348 12.67 21.70 10.45
C GLU A 348 12.32 20.50 11.36
N ILE A 349 13.12 19.43 11.32
CA ILE A 349 12.98 18.31 12.27
C ILE A 349 13.32 18.74 13.69
N GLU A 350 14.39 19.49 13.90
CA GLU A 350 14.74 20.00 15.23
C GLU A 350 13.65 20.94 15.78
N LYS A 351 13.05 21.80 14.94
CA LYS A 351 11.90 22.62 15.36
C LYS A 351 10.69 21.78 15.76
N ILE A 352 10.40 20.68 15.06
CA ILE A 352 9.31 19.79 15.46
C ILE A 352 9.60 19.10 16.80
N LYS A 353 10.87 18.83 17.11
CA LYS A 353 11.27 18.24 18.39
C LYS A 353 11.22 19.25 19.54
N SER A 354 11.55 20.51 19.30
CA SER A 354 11.68 21.54 20.34
C SER A 354 10.41 22.38 20.54
N ASP A 355 9.63 22.60 19.48
CA ASP A 355 8.53 23.54 19.46
C ASP A 355 7.18 22.82 19.40
N LEU A 356 6.18 23.38 20.06
CA LEU A 356 4.81 22.89 19.91
C LEU A 356 4.27 23.23 18.52
N ILE A 357 3.51 22.30 17.94
CA ILE A 357 2.68 22.57 16.76
C ILE A 357 1.55 23.50 17.21
N SER A 358 1.41 24.64 16.54
CA SER A 358 0.42 25.65 16.94
C SER A 358 -1.00 25.17 16.63
N GLU A 359 -2.02 25.66 17.35
CA GLU A 359 -3.44 25.28 17.07
C GLU A 359 -3.91 25.62 15.64
N ARG A 360 -3.21 26.54 14.97
CA ARG A 360 -3.50 26.91 13.58
C ARG A 360 -3.00 25.87 12.58
N GLU A 361 -1.92 25.18 12.91
CA GLU A 361 -1.33 24.09 12.14
C GLU A 361 -1.99 22.77 12.49
#